data_AF-A0A8H7IYN1-F1
#
_entry.id   AF-A0A8H7IYN1-F1
#
_cell.length_a   1.000
_cell.length_b   1.000
_cell.length_c   1.000
_cell.angle_alpha   90.00
_cell.angle_beta   90.00
_cell.angle_gamma   90.00
#
_symmetry.space_group_name_H-M   'P 1'
#
loop_
_entity.id
_entity.type
_entity.pdbx_description
1 polymer ?
#
loop_
_entity_poly.entity_id
_entity_poly.type
_entity_poly.pdbx_seq_one_letter_code
_entity_poly.pdbx_strand_id
1 'polypeptide(L)'
;MSKRRNTRRPPQPAPHMLTPRTNDSQDTKPVIIGLLLSDGNTRNDRYQCPFSTCTELTFGRPAELKRHHASCHKGYGSKKPQYWCPVSGCDRSKVGHKGSFPRKDKMMDHLERAHRDEVGGG
;
A
#
# COMPACT_ATOMS: atom_id res chain seq x y z
N MET A 1 -63.00 21.24 -15.99
CA MET A 1 -61.91 21.15 -16.99
C MET A 1 -60.59 20.84 -16.30
N SER A 2 -60.08 19.62 -16.45
CA SER A 2 -58.89 19.09 -15.75
C SER A 2 -57.58 19.49 -16.43
N LYS A 3 -56.71 20.20 -15.72
CA LYS A 3 -55.37 20.61 -16.20
C LYS A 3 -54.46 19.38 -16.28
N ARG A 4 -54.12 18.94 -17.49
CA ARG A 4 -53.19 17.84 -17.77
C ARG A 4 -51.77 18.25 -17.40
N ARG A 5 -51.17 17.60 -16.39
CA ARG A 5 -49.75 17.72 -16.05
C ARG A 5 -48.91 16.98 -17.08
N ASN A 6 -48.10 17.73 -17.83
CA ASN A 6 -47.14 17.22 -18.80
C ASN A 6 -45.85 16.80 -18.06
N THR A 7 -45.72 15.54 -17.69
CA THR A 7 -44.50 14.99 -17.07
C THR A 7 -43.49 14.59 -18.15
N ARG A 8 -42.63 15.53 -18.54
CA ARG A 8 -41.42 15.23 -19.32
C ARG A 8 -40.50 14.38 -18.45
N ARG A 9 -40.32 13.12 -18.83
CA ARG A 9 -39.40 12.16 -18.19
C ARG A 9 -37.95 12.60 -18.50
N PRO A 10 -37.06 12.74 -17.50
CA PRO A 10 -35.65 13.03 -17.76
C PRO A 10 -34.97 11.84 -18.46
N PRO A 11 -33.96 12.08 -19.31
CA PRO A 11 -33.20 11.01 -19.95
C PRO A 11 -32.43 10.20 -18.90
N GLN A 12 -32.50 8.88 -19.00
CA GLN A 12 -31.80 7.98 -18.09
C GLN A 12 -30.28 8.09 -18.34
N PRO A 13 -29.43 8.13 -17.30
CA PRO A 13 -28.00 8.01 -17.50
C PRO A 13 -27.65 6.62 -18.05
N ALA A 14 -26.72 6.58 -19.00
CA ALA A 14 -26.24 5.36 -19.64
C ALA A 14 -25.73 4.34 -18.61
N PRO A 15 -25.79 3.03 -18.89
CA PRO A 15 -25.25 2.01 -18.00
C PRO A 15 -23.74 2.24 -17.82
N HIS A 16 -23.34 2.58 -16.59
CA HIS A 16 -21.95 2.55 -16.18
C HIS A 16 -21.44 1.12 -16.37
N MET A 17 -20.67 0.91 -17.43
CA MET A 17 -19.87 -0.29 -17.62
C MET A 17 -19.00 -0.47 -16.39
N LEU A 18 -19.29 -1.49 -15.59
CA LEU A 18 -18.43 -1.94 -14.51
C LEU A 18 -17.14 -2.44 -15.17
N THR A 19 -16.14 -1.57 -15.27
CA THR A 19 -14.78 -1.99 -15.58
C THR A 19 -14.43 -3.12 -14.61
N PRO A 20 -13.93 -4.27 -15.08
CA PRO A 20 -13.36 -5.28 -14.19
C PRO A 20 -12.30 -4.57 -13.35
N ARG A 21 -12.57 -4.39 -12.06
CA ARG A 21 -11.54 -4.06 -11.10
C ARG A 21 -10.57 -5.21 -11.21
N THR A 22 -9.42 -4.97 -11.83
CA THR A 22 -8.26 -5.85 -11.68
C THR A 22 -8.03 -5.92 -10.19
N ASN A 23 -8.52 -6.98 -9.57
CA ASN A 23 -8.15 -7.37 -8.22
C ASN A 23 -6.66 -7.68 -8.34
N ASP A 24 -5.84 -6.64 -8.17
CA ASP A 24 -4.48 -6.76 -7.72
C ASP A 24 -4.63 -7.33 -6.30
N SER A 25 -4.81 -8.65 -6.25
CA SER A 25 -4.80 -9.45 -5.04
C SER A 25 -3.38 -9.41 -4.53
N GLN A 26 -2.99 -8.26 -4.00
CA GLN A 26 -1.83 -8.17 -3.14
C GLN A 26 -2.18 -9.07 -1.96
N ASP A 27 -1.48 -10.20 -1.89
CA ASP A 27 -1.34 -11.01 -0.70
C ASP A 27 -0.82 -10.10 0.43
N THR A 28 -1.74 -9.32 1.01
CA THR A 28 -1.41 -8.40 2.09
C THR A 28 -1.31 -9.25 3.33
N LYS A 29 -0.11 -9.78 3.57
CA LYS A 29 0.21 -10.46 4.82
C LYS A 29 -0.20 -9.55 5.98
N PRO A 30 -0.99 -10.05 6.94
CA PRO A 30 -1.39 -9.23 8.08
C PRO A 30 -0.14 -8.78 8.84
N VAL A 31 -0.02 -7.47 9.04
CA VAL A 31 1.08 -6.86 9.80
C VAL A 31 0.57 -6.54 11.19
N ILE A 32 1.36 -6.91 12.19
CA ILE A 32 1.08 -6.52 13.58
C ILE A 32 1.34 -5.03 13.73
N ILE A 33 0.28 -4.26 13.95
CA ILE A 33 0.35 -2.79 14.14
C ILE A 33 0.24 -2.37 15.60
N GLY A 34 -0.07 -3.30 16.52
CA GLY A 34 -0.11 -3.06 17.96
C GLY A 34 -0.60 -4.24 18.79
N LEU A 35 -0.44 -4.08 20.10
CA LEU A 35 -0.75 -5.04 21.15
C LEU A 35 -2.04 -4.60 21.86
N LEU A 36 -2.93 -5.55 22.14
CA LEU A 36 -4.12 -5.33 22.94
C LEU A 36 -3.80 -5.61 24.41
N LEU A 37 -3.97 -4.62 25.27
CA LEU A 37 -3.85 -4.71 26.72
C LEU A 37 -5.26 -4.74 27.29
N SER A 38 -5.71 -5.91 27.74
CA SER A 38 -7.03 -6.11 28.34
C SER A 38 -6.87 -6.63 29.77
N ASP A 39 -7.61 -6.04 30.72
CA ASP A 39 -7.68 -6.48 32.11
C ASP A 39 -8.85 -7.47 32.37
N GLY A 40 -9.48 -7.97 31.31
CA GLY A 40 -10.68 -8.82 31.40
C GLY A 40 -12.00 -8.04 31.31
N ASN A 41 -11.94 -6.70 31.35
CA ASN A 41 -13.07 -5.81 31.07
C ASN A 41 -12.91 -5.17 29.68
N THR A 42 -13.73 -5.62 28.72
CA THR A 42 -13.71 -5.16 27.32
C THR A 42 -13.95 -3.65 27.12
N ARG A 43 -14.42 -2.94 28.16
CA ARG A 43 -14.62 -1.49 28.10
C ARG A 43 -13.35 -0.68 28.34
N ASN A 44 -12.31 -1.29 28.89
CA ASN A 44 -11.06 -0.61 29.26
C ASN A 44 -9.86 -1.09 28.44
N ASP A 45 -10.10 -1.86 27.38
CA ASP A 45 -9.08 -2.33 26.46
C ASP A 45 -8.23 -1.17 25.92
N ARG A 46 -6.91 -1.27 26.14
CA ARG A 46 -5.93 -0.31 25.63
C ARG A 46 -5.13 -0.92 24.49
N TYR A 47 -4.73 -0.10 23.55
CA TYR A 47 -3.96 -0.50 22.38
C TYR A 47 -2.57 0.12 22.46
N GLN A 48 -1.53 -0.69 22.49
CA GLN A 48 -0.14 -0.23 22.60
C GLN A 48 0.60 -0.43 21.28
N CYS A 49 1.48 0.51 20.93
CA CYS A 49 2.37 0.37 19.80
C CYS A 49 3.49 -0.65 20.10
N PRO A 50 3.84 -1.58 19.20
CA PRO A 50 4.80 -2.65 19.51
C PRO A 50 6.26 -2.21 19.37
N PHE A 51 6.51 -0.96 18.98
CA PHE A 51 7.85 -0.42 18.77
C PHE A 51 8.43 0.15 20.06
N SER A 52 9.72 -0.12 20.30
CA SER A 52 10.46 0.41 21.45
C SER A 52 10.53 1.94 21.51
N THR A 53 10.38 2.63 20.37
CA THR A 53 10.31 4.10 20.31
C THR A 53 8.93 4.65 20.70
N CYS A 54 7.93 3.77 20.85
CA CYS A 54 6.53 4.15 21.08
C CYS A 54 5.92 3.37 22.25
N THR A 55 6.75 2.75 23.09
CA THR A 55 6.32 1.87 24.19
C THR A 55 5.45 2.57 25.22
N GLU A 56 5.61 3.89 25.38
CA GLU A 56 4.80 4.68 26.32
C GLU A 56 3.46 5.13 25.71
N LEU A 57 3.26 4.96 24.41
CA LEU A 57 2.05 5.38 23.72
C LEU A 57 0.99 4.26 23.77
N THR A 58 -0.07 4.53 24.54
CA THR A 58 -1.27 3.70 24.59
C THR A 58 -2.48 4.48 24.11
N PHE A 59 -3.31 3.83 23.31
CA PHE A 59 -4.50 4.39 22.71
C PHE A 59 -5.74 3.73 23.29
N GLY A 60 -6.80 4.50 23.52
CA GLY A 60 -8.09 3.93 23.95
C GLY A 60 -8.88 3.31 22.80
N ARG A 61 -8.46 3.54 21.55
CA ARG A 61 -9.17 3.08 20.36
C ARG A 61 -8.22 2.50 19.31
N PRO A 62 -8.64 1.45 18.59
CA PRO A 62 -7.82 0.86 17.52
C PRO A 62 -7.64 1.83 16.34
N ALA A 63 -8.56 2.77 16.13
CA ALA A 63 -8.47 3.78 15.08
C ALA A 63 -7.29 4.74 15.30
N GLU A 64 -6.99 5.10 16.55
CA GLU A 64 -5.88 5.99 16.89
C GLU A 64 -4.54 5.30 16.73
N LEU A 65 -4.43 4.04 17.17
CA LEU A 65 -3.27 3.19 16.93
C LEU A 65 -2.98 3.05 15.42
N LYS A 66 -4.01 2.81 14.60
CA LYS A 66 -3.86 2.73 13.13
C LYS A 66 -3.29 4.01 12.54
N ARG A 67 -3.80 5.18 12.99
CA ARG A 67 -3.30 6.49 12.53
C ARG A 67 -1.86 6.72 12.96
N HIS A 68 -1.54 6.41 14.22
CA HIS A 68 -0.17 6.49 14.73
C HIS A 68 0.77 5.61 13.90
N HIS A 69 0.41 4.35 13.69
CA HIS A 69 1.22 3.42 12.89
C HIS A 69 1.40 3.90 11.44
N ALA A 70 0.35 4.45 10.81
CA ALA A 70 0.44 4.99 9.46
C ALA A 70 1.34 6.23 9.35
N SER A 71 1.39 7.06 10.41
CA SER A 71 2.17 8.30 10.43
C SER A 71 3.62 8.07 10.87
N CYS A 72 3.83 7.36 11.98
CA CYS A 72 5.14 7.16 12.61
C CYS A 72 5.89 5.93 12.08
N HIS A 73 5.15 4.91 11.64
CA HIS A 73 5.71 3.65 11.16
C HIS A 73 5.40 3.41 9.68
N LYS A 74 5.33 4.49 8.90
CA LYS A 74 5.03 4.47 7.47
C LYS A 74 6.04 3.57 6.73
N GLY A 75 5.61 2.39 6.33
CA GLY A 75 6.44 1.38 5.66
C GLY A 75 6.90 0.21 6.53
N TYR A 76 6.45 0.11 7.80
CA TYR A 76 6.60 -1.11 8.58
C TYR A 76 5.60 -2.16 8.12
N GLY A 77 6.10 -3.35 7.77
CA GLY A 77 5.31 -4.48 7.29
C GLY A 77 4.96 -4.48 5.80
N SER A 78 5.02 -3.33 5.12
CA SER A 78 5.22 -3.33 3.67
C SER A 78 6.68 -3.71 3.43
N LYS A 79 6.96 -4.98 3.12
CA LYS A 79 8.21 -5.32 2.41
C LYS A 79 8.24 -4.39 1.21
N LYS A 80 9.01 -3.30 1.27
CA LYS A 80 9.17 -2.41 0.13
C LYS A 80 9.61 -3.33 -1.00
N PRO A 81 8.89 -3.38 -2.14
CA PRO A 81 9.33 -4.19 -3.25
C PRO A 81 10.76 -3.79 -3.55
N GLN A 82 11.65 -4.74 -3.32
CA GLN A 82 13.09 -4.57 -3.37
C GLN A 82 13.41 -4.79 -4.85
N TYR A 83 13.57 -3.69 -5.60
CA TYR A 83 13.71 -3.77 -7.06
C TYR A 83 15.16 -4.08 -7.40
N TRP A 84 15.43 -5.25 -7.97
CA TRP A 84 16.78 -5.68 -8.35
C TRP A 84 17.00 -5.45 -9.84
N CYS A 85 18.24 -5.15 -10.25
CA CYS A 85 18.57 -5.13 -11.66
C CYS A 85 18.45 -6.57 -12.24
N PRO A 86 17.66 -6.80 -13.30
CA PRO A 86 17.53 -8.12 -13.93
C PRO A 86 18.79 -8.57 -14.68
N VAL A 87 19.73 -7.68 -14.95
CA VAL A 87 20.97 -7.99 -15.69
C VAL A 87 21.91 -8.82 -14.80
N SER A 88 22.28 -10.00 -15.27
CA SER A 88 23.25 -10.89 -14.64
C SER A 88 24.65 -10.29 -14.68
N GLY A 89 25.33 -10.23 -13.53
CA GLY A 89 26.66 -9.61 -13.43
C GLY A 89 26.66 -8.12 -13.12
N CYS A 90 25.49 -7.47 -13.05
CA CYS A 90 25.41 -6.09 -12.57
C CYS A 90 25.63 -6.01 -11.06
N ASP A 91 26.41 -5.03 -10.60
CA ASP A 91 26.65 -4.75 -9.17
C ASP A 91 25.35 -4.52 -8.36
N ARG A 92 24.26 -4.15 -9.03
CA ARG A 92 22.92 -3.93 -8.44
C ARG A 92 21.93 -5.05 -8.74
N SER A 93 22.41 -6.17 -9.26
CA SER A 93 21.65 -7.41 -9.40
C SER A 93 21.50 -8.11 -8.04
N LYS A 94 20.68 -9.15 -7.98
CA LYS A 94 20.45 -9.97 -6.77
C LYS A 94 21.74 -10.60 -6.21
N VAL A 95 22.76 -10.75 -7.05
CA VAL A 95 24.07 -11.33 -6.73
C VAL A 95 25.15 -10.24 -6.53
N GLY A 96 24.85 -8.99 -6.83
CA GLY A 96 25.80 -7.88 -6.79
C GLY A 96 25.96 -7.23 -5.42
N HIS A 97 27.07 -6.51 -5.22
CA HIS A 97 27.44 -5.92 -3.93
C HIS A 97 26.66 -4.64 -3.56
N LYS A 98 26.07 -3.92 -4.53
CA LYS A 98 25.43 -2.61 -4.29
C LYS A 98 23.99 -2.68 -3.81
N GLY A 99 23.39 -3.87 -3.77
CA GLY A 99 22.03 -4.07 -3.30
C GLY A 99 20.95 -3.51 -4.25
N SER A 100 19.71 -3.64 -3.80
CA SER A 100 18.48 -3.32 -4.55
C SER A 100 18.09 -1.84 -4.54
N PHE A 101 17.28 -1.44 -5.51
CA PHE A 101 16.64 -0.14 -5.56
C PHE A 101 15.40 -0.05 -4.66
N PRO A 102 15.21 1.09 -3.96
CA PRO A 102 14.03 1.31 -3.13
C PRO A 102 12.75 1.58 -3.94
N ARG A 103 12.85 1.88 -5.25
CA ARG A 103 11.73 2.22 -6.15
C ARG A 103 11.97 1.72 -7.56
N LYS A 104 10.88 1.36 -8.26
CA LYS A 104 10.89 0.93 -9.67
C LYS A 104 11.48 2.01 -10.59
N ASP A 105 11.13 3.27 -10.36
CA ASP A 105 11.59 4.41 -11.18
C ASP A 105 13.13 4.49 -11.21
N LYS A 106 13.79 4.26 -10.07
CA LYS A 106 15.25 4.29 -9.95
C LYS A 106 15.91 3.06 -10.58
N MET A 107 15.25 1.92 -10.54
CA MET A 107 15.70 0.73 -11.26
C MET A 107 15.63 0.95 -12.78
N MET A 108 14.55 1.56 -13.28
CA MET A 108 14.39 1.85 -14.71
C MET A 108 15.41 2.90 -15.20
N ASP A 109 15.63 3.98 -14.45
CA ASP A 109 16.69 4.97 -14.74
C ASP A 109 18.07 4.30 -14.78
N HIS A 110 18.35 3.37 -13.86
CA HIS A 110 19.58 2.61 -13.90
C HIS A 110 19.68 1.71 -15.12
N LEU A 111 18.61 1.01 -15.51
CA LEU A 111 18.57 0.18 -16.71
C LEU A 111 18.83 1.02 -17.95
N GLU A 112 18.19 2.18 -18.08
CA GLU A 112 18.39 3.07 -19.23
C GLU A 112 19.82 3.64 -19.30
N ARG A 113 20.45 3.92 -18.15
CA ARG A 113 21.79 4.52 -18.11
C ARG A 113 22.94 3.52 -18.16
N ALA A 114 22.79 2.37 -17.49
CA ALA A 114 23.84 1.38 -17.33
C ALA A 114 23.66 0.16 -18.25
N HIS A 115 22.44 -0.10 -18.74
CA HIS A 115 22.09 -1.24 -19.59
C HIS A 115 21.34 -0.78 -20.86
N ARG A 116 21.66 0.42 -21.36
CA ARG A 116 21.04 1.01 -22.56
C ARG A 116 21.10 0.08 -23.77
N ASP A 117 22.18 -0.68 -23.88
CA ASP A 117 22.47 -1.58 -24.99
C ASP A 117 21.81 -2.97 -24.82
N GLU A 118 21.63 -3.43 -23.57
CA GLU A 118 21.10 -4.78 -23.27
C GLU A 118 19.57 -4.84 -23.21
N VAL A 119 18.89 -3.70 -23.07
CA VAL A 119 17.42 -3.60 -23.10
C VAL A 119 16.89 -3.38 -24.54
N GLY A 120 17.78 -3.27 -25.53
CA GLY A 120 17.47 -2.91 -26.91
C GLY A 120 17.88 -3.90 -28.01
N GLY A 121 18.26 -5.14 -27.68
CA GLY A 121 18.72 -6.13 -28.67
C GLY A 121 17.79 -7.33 -28.79
N GLY A 122 17.04 -7.41 -29.90
CA GLY A 122 16.45 -8.64 -30.42
C GLY A 122 17.44 -9.45 -31.25
#